data_AF-A0A2T2X8N1-F1
#
_entry.id   AF-A0A2T2X8N1-F1
#
_cell.length_a   1.000
_cell.length_b   1.000
_cell.length_c   1.000
_cell.angle_alpha   90.00
_cell.angle_beta   90.00
_cell.angle_gamma   90.00
#
_symmetry.space_group_name_H-M   'P 1'
#
loop_
_entity.id
_entity.type
_entity.pdbx_description
1 polymer ?
#
loop_
_entity_poly.entity_id
_entity_poly.type
_entity_poly.pdbx_seq_one_letter_code
_entity_poly.pdbx_strand_id
1 'polypeptide(L)'
;MSGEACVWGQTIGTALVFGLAHVGNLWYQPLSLTIGQASFAFVIGLILGHYYDRTQNLWGAAILHNLIDLLSVAVPLIIGH
;
A
#
# COMPACT_ATOMS: atom_id res chain seq x y z
N MET A 1 6.15 12.54 24.69
CA MET A 1 6.41 12.12 23.29
C MET A 1 5.92 13.23 22.38
N SER A 2 6.70 13.69 21.40
CA SER A 2 6.24 14.72 20.45
C SER A 2 5.09 14.16 19.60
N GLY A 3 4.14 15.02 19.18
CA GLY A 3 2.98 14.61 18.38
C GLY A 3 3.35 13.91 17.07
N GLU A 4 4.47 14.32 16.46
CA GLU A 4 4.99 13.74 15.22
C GLU A 4 5.39 12.26 15.36
N ALA A 5 6.02 11.88 16.48
CA ALA A 5 6.40 10.49 16.72
C ALA A 5 5.18 9.56 16.83
N CYS A 6 4.05 10.08 17.36
CA CYS A 6 2.79 9.35 17.42
C CYS A 6 2.20 9.14 16.01
N VAL A 7 2.20 10.18 15.19
CA VAL A 7 1.70 10.16 13.80
C VAL A 7 2.51 9.17 12.95
N TRP A 8 3.84 9.22 13.02
CA TRP A 8 4.69 8.26 12.31
C TRP A 8 4.48 6.82 12.79
N GLY A 9 4.27 6.61 14.10
CA GLY A 9 3.93 5.31 14.65
C GLY A 9 2.61 4.75 14.10
N GLN A 10 1.59 5.60 13.97
CA GLN A 10 0.30 5.23 13.38
C GLN A 10 0.43 4.89 11.89
N THR A 11 1.13 5.71 11.11
CA THR A 11 1.36 5.47 9.68
C THR A 11 2.16 4.17 9.45
N ILE A 12 3.20 3.91 10.23
CA ILE A 12 3.97 2.66 10.13
C ILE A 12 3.11 1.45 10.52
N GLY A 13 2.36 1.55 11.62
CA GLY A 13 1.51 0.46 12.10
C GLY A 13 0.42 0.09 11.10
N THR A 14 -0.27 1.08 10.54
CA THR A 14 -1.31 0.87 9.52
C THR A 14 -0.73 0.34 8.22
N ALA A 15 0.41 0.86 7.76
CA ALA A 15 1.10 0.34 6.58
C ALA A 15 1.52 -1.12 6.74
N LEU A 16 1.96 -1.52 7.95
CA LEU A 16 2.30 -2.91 8.26
C LEU A 16 1.07 -3.82 8.15
N VAL A 17 -0.05 -3.44 8.76
CA VAL A 17 -1.32 -4.20 8.66
C VAL A 17 -1.77 -4.30 7.21
N PHE A 18 -1.66 -3.22 6.44
CA PHE A 18 -2.03 -3.18 5.03
C PHE A 18 -1.16 -4.11 4.16
N GLY A 19 0.15 -4.13 4.37
CA GLY A 19 1.04 -5.09 3.74
C GLY A 19 0.70 -6.54 4.11
N LEU A 20 0.48 -6.81 5.40
CA LEU A 20 0.15 -8.14 5.92
C LEU A 20 -1.20 -8.67 5.43
N ALA A 21 -2.15 -7.81 5.07
CA ALA A 21 -3.42 -8.23 4.48
C ALA A 21 -3.24 -9.09 3.22
N HIS A 22 -2.13 -8.92 2.50
CA HIS A 22 -1.81 -9.67 1.29
C HIS A 22 -1.33 -11.09 1.55
N VAL A 23 -1.01 -11.47 2.80
CA VAL A 23 -0.64 -12.86 3.15
C VAL A 23 -1.78 -13.83 2.80
N GLY A 24 -3.04 -13.36 2.82
CA GLY A 24 -4.19 -14.17 2.39
C GLY A 24 -4.08 -14.69 0.96
N ASN A 25 -3.31 -14.01 0.10
CA ASN A 25 -3.14 -14.40 -1.30
C ASN A 25 -2.35 -15.71 -1.44
N LEU A 26 -1.64 -16.18 -0.40
CA LEU A 26 -1.01 -17.50 -0.40
C LEU A 26 -1.99 -18.65 -0.67
N TRP A 27 -3.30 -18.40 -0.54
CA TRP A 27 -4.33 -19.37 -0.90
C TRP A 27 -4.38 -19.70 -2.41
N TYR A 28 -3.88 -18.81 -3.26
CA TYR A 28 -3.97 -18.95 -4.71
C TYR A 28 -2.73 -18.45 -5.48
N GLN A 29 -1.71 -17.90 -4.82
CA GLN A 29 -0.47 -17.46 -5.47
C GLN A 29 0.81 -17.92 -4.75
N PRO A 30 1.95 -18.06 -5.47
CA PRO A 30 3.24 -18.41 -4.88
C PRO A 30 3.73 -17.45 -3.78
N LEU A 31 4.54 -17.99 -2.87
CA LEU A 31 5.15 -17.23 -1.77
C LEU A 31 5.96 -16.03 -2.25
N SER A 32 6.76 -16.20 -3.32
CA SER A 32 7.59 -15.12 -3.87
C SER A 32 6.75 -13.91 -4.34
N LEU A 33 5.65 -14.16 -5.05
CA LEU A 33 4.74 -13.11 -5.50
C LEU A 33 4.02 -12.46 -4.31
N THR A 34 3.64 -13.24 -3.31
CA THR A 34 3.00 -12.70 -2.10
C THR A 34 3.93 -11.81 -1.30
N ILE A 35 5.19 -12.21 -1.12
CA ILE A 35 6.20 -11.37 -0.45
C ILE A 35 6.41 -10.08 -1.23
N GLY A 36 6.48 -10.15 -2.56
CA GLY A 36 6.57 -8.98 -3.42
C GLY A 36 5.41 -8.02 -3.23
N GLN A 37 4.17 -8.53 -3.30
CA GLN A 37 2.95 -7.73 -3.10
C GLN A 37 2.87 -7.14 -1.69
N ALA A 38 3.13 -7.92 -0.64
CA ALA A 38 3.09 -7.46 0.74
C ALA A 38 4.13 -6.36 1.00
N SER A 39 5.34 -6.52 0.47
CA SER A 39 6.41 -5.52 0.60
C SER A 39 6.09 -4.24 -0.16
N PHE A 40 5.55 -4.36 -1.38
CA PHE A 40 5.12 -3.22 -2.17
C PHE A 40 3.95 -2.48 -1.50
N ALA A 41 2.93 -3.22 -1.05
CA ALA A 41 1.78 -2.67 -0.34
C ALA A 41 2.19 -1.94 0.95
N PHE A 42 3.16 -2.46 1.70
CA PHE A 42 3.73 -1.75 2.85
C PHE A 42 4.29 -0.37 2.47
N VAL A 43 5.12 -0.30 1.42
CA VAL A 43 5.70 0.97 0.95
C VAL A 43 4.62 1.94 0.48
N ILE A 44 3.64 1.46 -0.30
CA ILE A 44 2.50 2.28 -0.73
C ILE A 44 1.68 2.75 0.48
N GLY A 45 1.47 1.90 1.48
CA GLY A 45 0.79 2.25 2.73
C GLY A 45 1.46 3.40 3.47
N LEU A 46 2.80 3.45 3.51
CA LEU A 46 3.54 4.58 4.09
C LEU A 46 3.31 5.87 3.31
N ILE A 47 3.29 5.81 1.98
CA ILE A 47 3.06 6.97 1.11
C ILE A 47 1.63 7.50 1.28
N LEU A 48 0.64 6.60 1.27
CA LEU A 48 -0.77 6.96 1.44
C LEU A 48 -1.08 7.48 2.85
N GLY A 49 -0.51 6.85 3.88
CA GLY A 49 -0.62 7.31 5.26
C GLY A 49 -0.02 8.71 5.42
N HIS A 50 1.18 8.95 4.89
CA HIS A 50 1.80 10.27 4.89
C HIS A 50 0.97 11.29 4.09
N TYR A 51 0.46 10.93 2.92
CA TYR A 51 -0.43 11.78 2.13
C TYR A 51 -1.67 12.18 2.93
N TYR A 52 -2.32 11.21 3.58
CA TYR A 52 -3.51 11.46 4.40
C TYR A 52 -3.17 12.35 5.59
N ASP A 53 -2.08 12.08 6.31
CA ASP A 53 -1.66 12.89 7.45
C ASP A 53 -1.50 14.37 7.08
N ARG A 54 -0.97 14.66 5.88
CA ARG A 54 -0.73 16.03 5.41
C ARG A 54 -1.95 16.72 4.80
N THR A 55 -2.88 15.96 4.23
CA THR A 55 -3.99 16.49 3.43
C THR A 55 -5.36 16.31 4.07
N GLN A 56 -5.48 15.36 5.00
CA GLN A 56 -6.73 14.87 5.57
C GLN A 56 -7.76 14.47 4.49
N ASN A 57 -7.29 14.05 3.31
CA ASN A 57 -8.12 13.72 2.16
C ASN A 57 -8.18 12.20 1.93
N LEU A 58 -9.17 11.55 2.53
CA LEU A 58 -9.36 10.11 2.39
C LEU A 58 -9.71 9.70 0.95
N TRP A 59 -10.51 10.51 0.25
CA TRP A 59 -10.86 10.25 -1.15
C TRP A 59 -9.64 10.30 -2.06
N GLY A 60 -8.75 11.27 -1.85
CA GLY A 60 -7.48 11.37 -2.57
C GLY A 60 -6.61 10.14 -2.36
N ALA A 61 -6.49 9.67 -1.11
CA ALA A 61 -5.74 8.45 -0.80
C ALA A 61 -6.37 7.21 -1.47
N ALA A 62 -7.70 7.09 -1.43
CA ALA A 62 -8.41 5.98 -2.05
C ALA A 62 -8.27 5.99 -3.58
N ILE A 63 -8.39 7.15 -4.23
CA ILE A 63 -8.19 7.27 -5.69
C ILE A 63 -6.75 6.90 -6.06
N LEU A 64 -5.76 7.42 -5.32
CA LEU A 64 -4.35 7.12 -5.59
C LEU A 64 -4.06 5.62 -5.43
N HIS A 65 -4.59 5.00 -4.38
CA HIS A 65 -4.51 3.55 -4.17
C HIS A 65 -5.07 2.77 -5.37
N ASN A 66 -6.31 3.05 -5.77
CA ASN A 66 -6.95 2.37 -6.89
C ASN A 66 -6.22 2.61 -8.23
N LEU A 67 -5.66 3.80 -8.43
CA LEU A 67 -4.87 4.10 -9.63
C LEU A 67 -3.58 3.27 -9.67
N ILE A 68 -2.89 3.13 -8.54
CA ILE A 68 -1.68 2.28 -8.44
C ILE A 68 -2.02 0.83 -8.75
N ASP A 69 -3.10 0.30 -8.17
CA ASP A 69 -3.57 -1.07 -8.42
C ASP A 69 -3.92 -1.27 -9.90
N LEU A 70 -4.69 -0.34 -10.48
CA LEU A 70 -5.04 -0.39 -11.91
C LEU A 70 -3.78 -0.40 -12.79
N LEU A 71 -2.83 0.49 -12.53
CA LEU A 71 -1.60 0.59 -13.32
C LEU A 71 -0.71 -0.66 -13.17
N SER A 72 -0.70 -1.28 -11.98
CA SER A 72 0.05 -2.51 -11.74
C SER A 72 -0.42 -3.68 -12.62
N VAL A 73 -1.68 -3.64 -13.08
CA VAL A 73 -2.27 -4.63 -14.00
C VAL A 73 -2.22 -4.13 -15.44
N ALA A 74 -2.64 -2.89 -15.69
CA ALA A 74 -2.80 -2.34 -17.03
C ALA A 74 -1.46 -2.16 -17.77
N VAL A 75 -0.41 -1.71 -17.08
CA VAL A 75 0.89 -1.46 -17.71
C VAL A 75 1.50 -2.76 -18.24
N PRO A 76 1.68 -3.83 -17.43
CA PRO A 76 2.19 -5.11 -17.94
C PRO A 76 1.37 -5.70 -19.08
N LEU A 77 0.05 -5.50 -19.08
CA LEU A 77 -0.79 -5.90 -20.22
C LEU A 77 -0.36 -5.14 -21.46
N ILE A 78 -0.33 -3.80 -21.43
CA ILE A 78 -0.04 -2.97 -22.61
C ILE A 78 1.38 -3.19 -23.18
N ILE A 79 2.38 -3.33 -22.31
CA ILE A 79 3.80 -3.39 -22.72
C ILE A 79 4.34 -4.82 -22.87
N GLY A 80 3.62 -5.82 -22.35
CA GLY A 80 3.99 -7.23 -22.39
C GLY A 80 3.58 -7.95 -23.67
N HIS A 81 3.24 -7.21 -24.72
CA HIS A 81 2.95 -7.68 -26.08
C HIS A 81 4.15 -7.50 -27.00
#